data_AF-A0A1I5DHX2-F1
#
_entry.id   AF-A0A1I5DHX2-F1
#
_cell.length_a   1.000
_cell.length_b   1.000
_cell.length_c   1.000
_cell.angle_alpha   90.00
_cell.angle_beta   90.00
_cell.angle_gamma   90.00
#
_symmetry.space_group_name_H-M   'P 1'
#
loop_
_entity.id
_entity.type
_entity.pdbx_description
1 polymer ?
#
loop_
_entity_poly.entity_id
_entity_poly.type
_entity_poly.pdbx_seq_one_letter_code
_entity_poly.pdbx_strand_id
1 'polypeptide(L)'
;MTQEEIKELKEKALKQFLSGESLTGKDGAFAPMLKEFMEEALEAEMSSHLSDEEKGSKAGNKRNGKGKKTLKSNHGDITINTPQDRNSTFEPEIVE
;
A
#
# COMPACT_ATOMS: atom_id res chain seq x y z
N MET A 1 -1.10 12.94 -1.85
CA MET A 1 -2.00 13.48 -2.88
C MET A 1 -1.97 15.00 -2.95
N THR A 2 -2.07 15.58 -4.14
CA THR A 2 -2.25 17.02 -4.40
C THR A 2 -3.73 17.42 -4.33
N GLN A 3 -4.00 18.72 -4.27
CA GLN A 3 -5.39 19.23 -4.31
C GLN A 3 -6.10 18.89 -5.62
N GLU A 4 -5.35 18.75 -6.71
CA GLU A 4 -5.88 18.37 -8.03
C GLU A 4 -6.31 16.90 -8.06
N GLU A 5 -5.47 16.00 -7.53
CA GLU A 5 -5.79 14.56 -7.42
C GLU A 5 -7.02 14.32 -6.53
N ILE A 6 -7.18 15.09 -5.45
CA ILE A 6 -8.37 15.03 -4.58
C ILE A 6 -9.63 15.47 -5.34
N LYS A 7 -9.52 16.49 -6.20
CA LYS A 7 -10.65 16.96 -7.01
C LYS A 7 -11.07 15.89 -8.03
N GLU A 8 -10.12 15.31 -8.75
CA GLU A 8 -10.38 14.23 -9.71
C GLU A 8 -11.01 13.00 -9.03
N LEU A 9 -10.51 12.62 -7.84
CA LEU A 9 -11.08 11.54 -7.05
C LEU A 9 -12.53 11.83 -6.66
N LYS A 10 -12.85 13.06 -6.24
CA LYS A 10 -14.23 13.46 -5.90
C LYS A 10 -15.16 13.39 -7.11
N GLU A 11 -14.71 13.86 -8.26
CA GLU A 11 -15.50 13.82 -9.50
C GLU A 11 -15.76 12.37 -9.94
N LYS A 12 -14.73 11.52 -9.91
CA LYS A 12 -14.86 10.09 -10.25
C LYS A 12 -15.78 9.37 -9.26
N ALA A 13 -15.60 9.61 -7.96
CA ALA A 13 -16.43 9.01 -6.91
C ALA A 13 -17.90 9.42 -7.05
N LEU A 14 -18.17 10.71 -7.31
CA LEU A 14 -19.54 11.19 -7.53
C LEU A 14 -20.18 10.53 -8.74
N LYS A 15 -19.44 10.43 -9.86
CA LYS A 15 -19.93 9.77 -11.08
C LYS A 15 -20.29 8.31 -10.84
N GLN A 16 -19.41 7.55 -10.19
CA GLN A 16 -19.63 6.13 -9.90
C GLN A 16 -20.78 5.93 -8.91
N PHE A 17 -20.89 6.80 -7.90
CA PHE A 17 -21.99 6.77 -6.95
C PHE A 17 -23.34 6.98 -7.63
N LEU A 18 -23.42 7.93 -8.56
CA LEU A 18 -24.64 8.21 -9.33
C LEU A 18 -24.98 7.11 -10.34
N SER A 19 -23.98 6.41 -10.91
CA SER A 19 -24.20 5.29 -11.83
C SER A 19 -24.46 3.95 -11.14
N GLY A 20 -24.31 3.87 -9.82
CA GLY A 20 -24.40 2.62 -9.06
C GLY A 20 -23.20 1.69 -9.25
N GLU A 21 -22.11 2.20 -9.83
CA GLU A 21 -20.85 1.48 -9.93
C GLU A 21 -20.16 1.37 -8.56
N SER A 22 -19.34 0.33 -8.39
CA SER A 22 -18.58 0.16 -7.16
C SER A 22 -17.55 1.28 -6.98
N LEU A 23 -17.59 1.94 -5.81
CA LEU A 23 -16.60 2.94 -5.41
C LEU A 23 -15.27 2.30 -4.96
N THR A 24 -15.32 1.02 -4.60
CA THR A 24 -14.20 0.21 -4.14
C THR A 24 -13.84 -0.84 -5.20
N GLY A 25 -12.63 -1.41 -5.09
CA GLY A 25 -12.12 -2.37 -6.06
C GLY A 25 -11.19 -1.77 -7.10
N LYS A 26 -10.69 -2.62 -8.00
CA LYS A 26 -9.63 -2.28 -8.96
C LYS A 26 -9.91 -0.99 -9.75
N ASP A 27 -11.16 -0.80 -10.17
CA ASP A 27 -11.59 0.35 -10.98
C ASP A 27 -12.35 1.42 -10.18
N GLY A 28 -12.53 1.19 -8.87
CA GLY A 28 -13.23 2.10 -7.97
C GLY A 28 -12.49 3.44 -7.80
N ALA A 29 -13.23 4.49 -7.47
CA ALA A 29 -12.66 5.81 -7.21
C ALA A 29 -11.69 5.81 -6.01
N PHE A 30 -11.91 4.95 -5.02
CA PHE A 30 -11.07 4.86 -3.82
C PHE A 30 -9.90 3.88 -3.94
N ALA A 31 -9.76 3.17 -5.06
CA ALA A 31 -8.68 2.20 -5.26
C ALA A 31 -7.27 2.79 -5.04
N PRO A 32 -6.95 3.97 -5.59
CA PRO A 32 -5.63 4.58 -5.41
C PRO A 32 -5.35 4.95 -3.96
N MET A 33 -6.34 5.52 -3.26
CA MET A 33 -6.22 5.90 -1.86
C MET A 33 -6.01 4.68 -0.95
N LEU A 34 -6.78 3.61 -1.17
CA LEU A 34 -6.62 2.38 -0.41
C LEU A 34 -5.25 1.74 -0.66
N LYS A 35 -4.79 1.74 -1.92
CA LYS A 35 -3.43 1.29 -2.27
C LYS A 35 -2.36 2.08 -1.50
N GLU A 36 -2.40 3.41 -1.57
CA GLU A 36 -1.43 4.27 -0.88
C GLU A 36 -1.44 4.01 0.63
N PHE A 37 -2.62 3.95 1.24
CA PHE A 37 -2.75 3.66 2.67
C PHE A 37 -2.12 2.31 3.05
N MET A 38 -2.36 1.25 2.27
CA MET A 38 -1.75 -0.06 2.54
C MET A 38 -0.23 -0.03 2.35
N GLU A 39 0.28 0.64 1.31
CA GLU A 39 1.73 0.77 1.10
C GLU A 39 2.39 1.54 2.25
N GLU A 40 1.79 2.63 2.73
CA GLU A 40 2.28 3.40 3.87
C GLU A 40 2.25 2.61 5.18
N ALA A 41 1.19 1.85 5.41
CA ALA A 41 1.07 1.03 6.62
C ALA A 41 2.15 -0.07 6.65
N LEU A 42 2.43 -0.72 5.51
CA LEU A 42 3.52 -1.70 5.40
C LEU A 42 4.91 -1.05 5.54
N GLU A 43 5.07 0.18 5.07
CA GLU A 43 6.31 0.95 5.27
C GLU A 43 6.56 1.28 6.74
N ALA A 44 5.49 1.58 7.48
CA ALA A 44 5.55 1.77 8.92
C ALA A 44 5.94 0.47 9.65
N GLU A 45 5.31 -0.66 9.30
CA GLU A 45 5.69 -1.98 9.84
C GLU A 45 7.15 -2.32 9.56
N MET A 46 7.63 -2.15 8.32
CA MET A 46 9.04 -2.38 7.98
C MET A 46 9.99 -1.49 8.78
N SER A 47 9.58 -0.26 9.09
CA SER A 47 10.38 0.67 9.88
C SER A 47 10.50 0.23 11.34
N SER A 48 9.44 -0.41 11.87
CA SER A 48 9.42 -1.03 13.20
C SER A 48 10.16 -2.37 13.23
N HIS A 49 10.08 -3.16 12.16
CA HIS A 49 10.79 -4.44 12.00
C HIS A 49 12.31 -4.26 12.04
N LEU A 50 12.81 -3.22 11.37
CA LEU A 50 14.23 -2.89 11.35
C LEU A 50 14.60 -2.11 12.62
N SER A 51 15.35 -2.77 13.51
CA SER A 51 15.88 -2.14 14.72
C SER A 51 16.87 -1.01 14.39
N ASP A 52 17.06 -0.07 15.30
CA ASP A 52 18.02 1.03 15.09
C ASP A 52 19.48 0.54 15.01
N GLU A 53 19.79 -0.59 15.64
CA GLU A 53 21.10 -1.26 15.59
C GLU A 53 21.41 -1.84 14.20
N GLU A 54 20.38 -2.32 13.48
CA GLU A 54 20.51 -2.85 12.13
C GLU A 54 20.67 -1.76 11.06
N LYS A 55 20.08 -0.59 11.28
CA LYS A 55 20.22 0.59 10.40
C LYS A 55 21.67 1.11 10.34
N GLY A 56 22.41 1.03 11.45
CA GLY A 56 23.77 1.57 11.60
C GLY A 56 24.92 0.59 11.33
N SER A 57 24.69 -0.72 11.39
CA SER A 57 25.77 -1.70 11.26
C SER A 57 26.02 -2.10 9.79
N LYS A 58 27.27 -2.46 9.45
CA LYS A 58 27.60 -2.97 8.10
C LYS A 58 27.05 -4.38 7.86
N ALA A 59 26.71 -5.12 8.92
CA ALA A 59 26.28 -6.52 8.89
C ALA A 59 24.79 -6.74 9.24
N GLY A 60 24.07 -5.71 9.71
CA GLY A 60 22.67 -5.81 10.10
C GLY A 60 21.71 -5.85 8.92
N ASN A 61 20.46 -6.24 9.20
CA ASN A 61 19.39 -6.28 8.21
C ASN A 61 19.07 -4.89 7.67
N LYS A 62 18.69 -4.80 6.40
CA LYS A 62 18.41 -3.52 5.73
C LYS A 62 17.30 -3.68 4.70
N ARG A 63 16.70 -2.57 4.32
CA ARG A 63 15.74 -2.50 3.21
C ARG A 63 16.39 -2.98 1.91
N ASN A 64 15.66 -3.77 1.14
CA ASN A 64 16.05 -4.34 -0.15
C ASN A 64 15.03 -3.99 -1.24
N GLY A 65 14.62 -2.72 -1.29
CA GLY A 65 13.66 -2.23 -2.26
C GLY A 65 12.21 -2.62 -1.94
N LYS A 66 11.39 -2.71 -2.99
CA LYS A 66 9.96 -3.04 -2.91
C LYS A 66 9.62 -4.15 -3.90
N GLY A 67 8.85 -5.13 -3.45
CA GLY A 67 8.21 -6.15 -4.28
C GLY A 67 6.79 -5.74 -4.67
N LYS A 68 6.21 -6.41 -5.66
CA LYS A 68 4.81 -6.19 -6.09
C LYS A 68 3.95 -7.38 -5.64
N LYS A 69 2.91 -7.13 -4.83
CA LYS A 69 1.93 -8.14 -4.37
C LYS A 69 0.53 -7.73 -4.85
N THR A 70 -0.25 -8.68 -5.37
CA THR A 70 -1.67 -8.47 -5.68
C THR A 70 -2.50 -9.12 -4.59
N LEU A 71 -3.20 -8.31 -3.81
CA LEU A 71 -4.11 -8.73 -2.76
C LEU A 71 -5.49 -8.95 -3.34
N LYS A 72 -6.10 -10.08 -3.00
CA LYS A 72 -7.49 -10.38 -3.35
C LYS A 72 -8.38 -9.97 -2.19
N SER A 73 -9.33 -9.09 -2.44
CA SER A 73 -10.32 -8.67 -1.45
C SER A 73 -11.74 -8.90 -1.96
N ASN A 74 -12.72 -8.89 -1.06
CA ASN A 74 -14.14 -8.97 -1.43
C ASN A 74 -14.59 -7.83 -2.36
N HIS A 75 -13.82 -6.74 -2.39
CA HIS A 75 -14.12 -5.57 -3.21
C HIS A 75 -13.32 -5.57 -4.51
N GLY A 76 -12.47 -6.57 -4.76
CA GLY A 76 -11.65 -6.70 -5.96
C GLY A 76 -10.15 -6.75 -5.66
N ASP A 77 -9.38 -6.97 -6.72
CA ASP A 77 -7.93 -7.14 -6.64
C ASP A 77 -7.21 -5.79 -6.55
N ILE A 78 -6.31 -5.65 -5.59
CA ILE A 78 -5.50 -4.44 -5.37
C ILE A 78 -4.04 -4.83 -5.50
N THR A 79 -3.32 -4.11 -6.35
CA THR A 79 -1.88 -4.34 -6.53
C THR A 79 -1.09 -3.27 -5.80
N ILE A 80 -0.29 -3.69 -4.83
CA ILE A 80 0.51 -2.84 -3.95
C ILE A 80 2.00 -3.17 -4.08
N ASN A 81 2.83 -2.20 -3.73
CA ASN A 81 4.26 -2.37 -3.57
C ASN A 81 4.60 -2.59 -2.10
N THR A 82 5.07 -3.79 -1.77
CA THR A 82 5.41 -4.19 -0.39
C THR A 82 6.91 -3.97 -0.15
N PRO A 83 7.32 -3.36 0.97
CA PRO A 83 8.73 -3.25 1.31
C PRO A 83 9.34 -4.64 1.54
N GLN A 84 10.63 -4.78 1.27
CA GLN A 84 11.38 -6.02 1.50
C GLN A 84 12.65 -5.73 2.32
N ASP A 85 13.04 -6.69 3.14
CA ASP A 85 14.31 -6.67 3.87
C ASP A 85 15.33 -7.62 3.22
N ARG A 86 16.62 -7.38 3.45
CA ARG A 86 17.72 -8.12 2.83
C ARG A 86 17.79 -9.55 3.33
N ASN A 87 17.41 -9.78 4.59
CA ASN A 87 17.45 -11.10 5.19
C ASN A 87 16.16 -11.91 4.94
N SER A 88 15.16 -11.33 4.27
CA SER A 88 13.85 -11.95 4.01
C SER A 88 13.16 -12.45 5.29
N THR A 89 13.26 -11.65 6.35
CA THR A 89 12.70 -11.91 7.68
C THR A 89 11.47 -11.07 7.98
N PHE A 90 11.15 -10.10 7.13
CA PHE A 90 9.96 -9.28 7.29
C PHE A 90 8.70 -10.06 6.90
N GLU A 91 7.85 -10.32 7.88
CA GLU A 91 6.53 -10.92 7.70
C GLU A 91 5.47 -9.88 8.11
N PRO A 92 4.77 -9.25 7.15
CA PRO A 92 3.80 -8.20 7.45
C PRO A 92 2.51 -8.78 8.05
N GLU A 93 1.99 -8.15 9.11
CA GLU A 93 0.76 -8.58 9.78
C GLU A 93 -0.49 -8.07 9.05
N ILE A 94 -0.41 -6.90 8.42
CA ILE A 94 -1.56 -6.29 7.71
C ILE A 94 -2.00 -7.11 6.48
N VAL A 95 -1.09 -7.87 5.86
CA VAL A 95 -1.33 -8.55 4.57
C VAL A 95 -0.88 -10.00 4.59
N GLU A 96 -1.65 -10.87 5.25
CA GLU A 96 -1.50 -12.32 5.16
C GLU A 96 -1.94 -12.84 3.77
#